data_AF-A0A2L2N519-F1
#
_entry.id   AF-A0A2L2N519-F1
#
_cell.length_a   1.000
_cell.length_b   1.000
_cell.length_c   1.000
_cell.angle_alpha   90.00
_cell.angle_beta   90.00
_cell.angle_gamma   90.00
#
_symmetry.space_group_name_H-M   'P 1'
#
loop_
_entity.id
_entity.type
_entity.pdbx_description
1 polymer ?
#
loop_
_entity_poly.entity_id
_entity_poly.type
_entity_poly.pdbx_seq_one_letter_code
_entity_poly.pdbx_strand_id
1 'polypeptide(L)'
;MNTPPRKRKQATSAALSNPELPINSDITPSENPASAIIDIAAVEVPELTEQEQSDRLHLERRVERAFFEAGKALTELRDRRLYRSTHKTFEDYCRDRFGHSRQKSNYLIAAADVYENLTTICCQNLPPEDLTTNGSQILPTSEGQVRPITKLEPQEQWEVWQQAVELAGGKVPTGRIVKDVVQRIMERTQVPNTYQLGEVCQILVKDNPELRGKAGCWGIVSAVNEFSCTVRMWDDEYTIGLQHLKSYDYLPAECEQMQQISDRISRVYSDSLEETVKSLLQLLGKVNRAYLTAVEEKLLNVLESEYGREITP
;
A
#
# COMPACT_ATOMS: atom_id res chain seq x y z
N MET A 1 -28.38 36.79 20.32
CA MET A 1 -28.69 35.67 21.24
C MET A 1 -27.68 34.57 20.94
N ASN A 2 -26.62 34.47 21.74
CA ASN A 2 -25.53 33.51 21.59
C ASN A 2 -25.34 32.80 22.93
N THR A 3 -25.36 31.47 22.94
CA THR A 3 -24.96 30.65 24.09
C THR A 3 -24.20 29.42 23.58
N PRO A 4 -22.95 29.18 24.04
CA PRO A 4 -22.22 27.94 23.80
C PRO A 4 -22.36 26.94 24.97
N PRO A 5 -22.02 25.65 24.78
CA PRO A 5 -22.18 24.62 25.80
C PRO A 5 -20.94 24.46 26.70
N ARG A 6 -21.20 24.15 27.98
CA ARG A 6 -20.23 24.05 29.09
C ARG A 6 -19.79 22.59 29.31
N LYS A 7 -18.47 22.39 29.39
CA LYS A 7 -17.75 21.13 29.66
C LYS A 7 -18.21 20.45 30.97
N ARG A 8 -18.40 19.12 30.93
CA ARG A 8 -18.67 18.26 32.10
C ARG A 8 -17.39 17.50 32.47
N LYS A 9 -16.95 17.66 33.73
CA LYS A 9 -15.77 17.01 34.31
C LYS A 9 -16.11 15.60 34.82
N GLN A 10 -15.16 14.68 34.61
CA GLN A 10 -15.10 13.34 35.22
C GLN A 10 -14.94 13.44 36.74
N ALA A 11 -15.64 12.58 37.47
CA ALA A 11 -15.40 12.29 38.88
C ALA A 11 -15.24 10.77 39.04
N THR A 12 -14.05 10.40 39.49
CA THR A 12 -13.57 9.07 39.82
C THR A 12 -14.26 8.57 41.09
N SER A 13 -14.82 7.36 41.09
CA SER A 13 -15.27 6.67 42.32
C SER A 13 -14.35 5.49 42.59
N ALA A 14 -13.80 5.48 43.79
CA ALA A 14 -12.98 4.44 44.38
C ALA A 14 -13.85 3.44 45.16
N ALA A 15 -13.49 2.15 45.14
CA ALA A 15 -13.50 1.24 46.29
C ALA A 15 -13.16 -0.18 45.79
N LEU A 16 -11.92 -0.62 46.02
CA LEU A 16 -11.57 -2.03 46.09
C LEU A 16 -10.77 -2.23 47.37
N SER A 17 -11.35 -3.06 48.22
CA SER A 17 -10.92 -3.58 49.51
C SER A 17 -9.56 -4.27 49.43
N ASN A 18 -8.62 -3.87 50.29
CA ASN A 18 -7.42 -4.65 50.60
C ASN A 18 -7.56 -5.28 52.00
N PRO A 19 -7.00 -6.49 52.22
CA PRO A 19 -7.09 -7.20 53.49
C PRO A 19 -6.07 -6.68 54.52
N GLU A 20 -6.47 -6.76 55.78
CA GLU A 20 -5.67 -6.49 56.98
C GLU A 20 -4.41 -7.35 57.06
N LEU A 21 -3.28 -6.72 57.41
CA LEU A 21 -2.12 -7.35 58.05
C LEU A 21 -1.62 -6.44 59.18
N PRO A 22 -1.00 -7.02 60.23
CA PRO A 22 -1.25 -6.61 61.61
C PRO A 22 -0.37 -5.45 62.07
N ILE A 23 -0.99 -4.63 62.91
CA ILE A 23 -0.39 -3.61 63.76
C ILE A 23 0.55 -4.31 64.75
N ASN A 24 1.84 -3.95 64.73
CA ASN A 24 2.67 -3.87 65.94
C ASN A 24 4.02 -3.23 65.62
N SER A 25 4.22 -2.00 66.10
CA SER A 25 5.47 -1.60 66.73
C SER A 25 5.23 -0.38 67.61
N ASP A 26 5.62 -0.54 68.87
CA ASP A 26 5.53 0.45 69.95
C ASP A 26 6.18 1.77 69.55
N ILE A 27 5.44 2.86 69.76
CA ILE A 27 5.91 4.23 69.58
C ILE A 27 6.51 4.71 70.91
N THR A 28 7.84 4.79 70.99
CA THR A 28 8.52 5.69 71.94
C THR A 28 8.79 7.02 71.22
N PRO A 29 8.33 8.18 71.75
CA PRO A 29 8.59 9.46 71.10
C PRO A 29 10.03 9.90 71.39
N SER A 30 10.86 10.01 70.36
CA SER A 30 12.19 10.63 70.46
C SER A 30 12.29 11.79 69.47
N GLU A 31 12.66 12.95 70.02
CA GLU A 31 12.73 14.26 69.39
C GLU A 31 13.89 14.36 68.38
N ASN A 32 13.58 14.53 67.08
CA ASN A 32 14.31 15.36 66.09
C ASN A 32 13.82 15.07 64.63
N PRO A 33 13.33 16.07 63.86
CA PRO A 33 12.70 15.83 62.55
C PRO A 33 13.69 15.90 61.36
N ALA A 34 14.94 15.42 61.50
CA ALA A 34 15.95 15.58 60.45
C ALA A 34 16.73 14.30 60.06
N SER A 35 16.34 13.12 60.53
CA SER A 35 17.05 11.88 60.17
C SER A 35 16.16 10.64 60.18
N ALA A 36 14.99 10.70 59.54
CA ALA A 36 14.24 9.49 59.22
C ALA A 36 14.81 8.88 57.93
N ILE A 37 15.77 7.97 58.08
CA ILE A 37 16.14 7.05 57.00
C ILE A 37 14.95 6.09 56.86
N ILE A 38 14.19 6.26 55.78
CA ILE A 38 13.17 5.29 55.38
C ILE A 38 13.95 4.14 54.75
N ASP A 39 14.17 3.07 55.53
CA ASP A 39 14.64 1.79 54.99
C ASP A 39 13.55 1.24 54.08
N ILE A 40 13.65 1.56 52.79
CA ILE A 40 12.88 0.89 51.75
C ILE A 40 13.46 -0.52 51.69
N ALA A 41 12.81 -1.47 52.35
CA ALA A 41 13.11 -2.89 52.20
C ALA A 41 12.99 -3.21 50.70
N ALA A 42 14.14 -3.36 50.05
CA ALA A 42 14.21 -3.79 48.67
C ALA A 42 13.57 -5.17 48.59
N VAL A 43 12.38 -5.24 47.98
CA VAL A 43 11.77 -6.52 47.63
C VAL A 43 12.67 -7.13 46.56
N GLU A 44 13.54 -8.05 46.97
CA GLU A 44 14.36 -8.83 46.06
C GLU A 44 13.41 -9.66 45.19
N VAL A 45 13.24 -9.24 43.94
CA VAL A 45 12.51 -10.01 42.94
C VAL A 45 13.40 -11.21 42.59
N PRO A 46 12.96 -12.46 42.84
CA PRO A 46 13.77 -13.63 42.56
C PRO A 46 14.11 -13.71 41.07
N GLU A 47 15.35 -14.06 40.75
CA GLU A 47 15.78 -14.30 39.36
C GLU A 47 15.05 -15.52 38.77
N LEU A 48 14.67 -15.44 37.50
CA LEU A 48 13.98 -16.53 36.81
C LEU A 48 14.88 -17.76 36.71
N THR A 49 14.33 -18.93 37.05
CA THR A 49 14.98 -20.22 36.81
C THR A 49 15.18 -20.48 35.32
N GLU A 50 16.15 -21.34 34.97
CA GLU A 50 16.39 -21.73 33.57
C GLU A 50 15.13 -22.28 32.87
N GLN A 51 14.30 -23.00 33.63
CA GLN A 51 13.03 -23.53 33.13
C GLN A 51 12.04 -22.38 32.82
N GLU A 52 11.89 -21.41 33.72
CA GLU A 52 11.00 -20.26 33.49
C GLU A 52 11.50 -19.37 32.34
N GLN A 53 12.82 -19.25 32.16
CA GLN A 53 13.40 -18.53 31.01
C GLN A 53 13.09 -19.24 29.68
N SER A 54 13.18 -20.58 29.66
CA SER A 54 12.82 -21.39 28.49
C SER A 54 11.33 -21.29 28.17
N ASP A 55 10.47 -21.41 29.19
CA ASP A 55 9.02 -21.30 29.05
C ASP A 55 8.61 -19.90 28.57
N ARG A 56 9.24 -18.85 29.11
CA ARG A 56 9.06 -17.47 28.64
C ARG A 56 9.40 -17.35 27.16
N LEU A 57 10.55 -17.84 26.72
CA LEU A 57 10.97 -17.77 25.31
C LEU A 57 9.99 -18.52 24.39
N HIS A 58 9.51 -19.70 24.82
CA HIS A 58 8.52 -20.46 24.06
C HIS A 58 7.21 -19.68 23.90
N LEU A 59 6.72 -19.07 24.98
CA LEU A 59 5.48 -18.29 24.96
C LEU A 59 5.63 -17.01 24.12
N GLU A 60 6.74 -16.30 24.23
CA GLU A 60 7.03 -15.10 23.43
C GLU A 60 7.01 -15.42 21.93
N ARG A 61 7.70 -16.48 21.50
CA ARG A 61 7.70 -16.92 20.08
C ARG A 61 6.30 -17.27 19.58
N ARG A 62 5.46 -17.86 20.44
CA ARG A 62 4.09 -18.23 20.08
C ARG A 62 3.21 -16.99 19.88
N VAL A 63 3.40 -15.95 20.70
CA VAL A 63 2.72 -14.66 20.54
C VAL A 63 3.17 -13.95 19.27
N GLU A 64 4.46 -13.93 18.98
CA GLU A 64 5.02 -13.29 17.78
C GLU A 64 4.51 -13.94 16.47
N ARG A 65 4.27 -15.25 16.48
CA ARG A 65 3.75 -16.01 15.33
C ARG A 65 2.23 -16.01 15.22
N ALA A 66 1.51 -15.51 16.21
CA ALA A 66 0.05 -15.60 16.28
C ALA A 66 -0.65 -14.95 15.06
N PHE A 67 -0.13 -13.82 14.56
CA PHE A 67 -0.73 -13.18 13.38
C PHE A 67 -0.53 -14.01 12.10
N PHE A 68 0.63 -14.67 11.97
CA PHE A 68 0.97 -15.54 10.85
C PHE A 68 0.08 -16.80 10.87
N GLU A 69 -0.03 -17.45 12.03
CA GLU A 69 -0.90 -18.62 12.21
C GLU A 69 -2.37 -18.27 11.93
N ALA A 70 -2.83 -17.11 12.41
CA ALA A 70 -4.17 -16.60 12.12
C ALA A 70 -4.37 -16.35 10.61
N GLY A 71 -3.40 -15.76 9.93
CA GLY A 71 -3.45 -15.54 8.48
C GLY A 71 -3.53 -16.84 7.69
N LYS A 72 -2.67 -17.83 7.98
CA LYS A 72 -2.70 -19.16 7.36
C LYS A 72 -4.05 -19.87 7.57
N ALA A 73 -4.56 -19.85 8.79
CA ALA A 73 -5.87 -20.44 9.10
C ALA A 73 -7.01 -19.73 8.34
N LEU A 74 -6.96 -18.40 8.23
CA LEU A 74 -7.91 -17.62 7.44
C LEU A 74 -7.83 -17.95 5.94
N THR A 75 -6.63 -18.15 5.40
CA THR A 75 -6.42 -18.61 4.03
C THR A 75 -7.07 -19.97 3.80
N GLU A 76 -6.82 -20.95 4.68
CA GLU A 76 -7.45 -22.28 4.56
C GLU A 76 -8.97 -22.23 4.65
N LEU A 77 -9.52 -21.46 5.59
CA LEU A 77 -10.96 -21.25 5.73
C LEU A 77 -11.57 -20.66 4.44
N ARG A 78 -10.87 -19.70 3.84
CA ARG A 78 -11.28 -19.02 2.60
C ARG A 78 -11.24 -19.98 1.40
N ASP A 79 -10.09 -20.60 1.17
CA ASP A 79 -9.79 -21.34 -0.06
C ASP A 79 -10.59 -22.65 -0.12
N ARG A 80 -10.74 -23.33 1.03
CA ARG A 80 -11.59 -24.53 1.15
C ARG A 80 -13.08 -24.21 1.32
N ARG A 81 -13.44 -22.92 1.37
CA ARG A 81 -14.81 -22.41 1.57
C ARG A 81 -15.53 -23.05 2.76
N LEU A 82 -14.85 -23.22 3.89
CA LEU A 82 -15.39 -23.88 5.08
C LEU A 82 -16.49 -23.07 5.78
N TYR A 83 -16.71 -21.83 5.37
CA TYR A 83 -17.79 -20.95 5.84
C TYR A 83 -19.13 -21.17 5.11
N ARG A 84 -19.15 -21.93 4.00
CA ARG A 84 -20.30 -22.03 3.07
C ARG A 84 -21.60 -22.57 3.69
N SER A 85 -21.53 -23.26 4.83
CA SER A 85 -22.71 -23.80 5.53
C SER A 85 -23.45 -22.75 6.35
N THR A 86 -22.77 -21.67 6.76
CA THR A 86 -23.33 -20.64 7.65
C THR A 86 -23.43 -19.28 6.96
N HIS A 87 -22.48 -18.92 6.09
CA HIS A 87 -22.41 -17.61 5.46
C HIS A 87 -22.23 -17.72 3.94
N LYS A 88 -22.77 -16.74 3.21
CA LYS A 88 -22.63 -16.66 1.75
C LYS A 88 -21.24 -16.21 1.32
N THR A 89 -20.61 -15.35 2.12
CA THR A 89 -19.29 -14.79 1.83
C THR A 89 -18.32 -15.08 2.98
N PHE A 90 -17.03 -15.13 2.66
CA PHE A 90 -15.97 -15.30 3.65
C PHE A 90 -15.92 -14.11 4.61
N GLU A 91 -16.14 -12.92 4.08
CA GLU A 91 -16.12 -11.66 4.82
C GLU A 91 -17.19 -11.58 5.90
N ASP A 92 -18.41 -12.02 5.60
CA ASP A 92 -19.50 -12.04 6.58
C ASP A 92 -19.18 -13.04 7.70
N TYR A 93 -18.63 -14.21 7.36
CA TYR A 93 -18.18 -15.18 8.34
C TYR A 93 -17.08 -14.63 9.27
N CYS A 94 -16.08 -13.94 8.70
CA CYS A 94 -15.03 -13.33 9.52
C CYS A 94 -15.54 -12.23 10.45
N ARG A 95 -16.54 -11.47 9.99
CA ARG A 95 -17.16 -10.41 10.80
C ARG A 95 -17.93 -11.01 11.97
N ASP A 96 -18.79 -11.97 11.71
CA ASP A 96 -19.68 -12.52 12.72
C ASP A 96 -18.94 -13.43 13.71
N ARG A 97 -17.97 -14.22 13.24
CA ARG A 97 -17.24 -15.17 14.12
C ARG A 97 -16.06 -14.56 14.85
N PHE A 98 -15.29 -13.68 14.20
CA PHE A 98 -14.03 -13.15 14.74
C PHE A 98 -14.07 -11.64 15.01
N GLY A 99 -15.15 -10.94 14.68
CA GLY A 99 -15.23 -9.47 14.80
C GLY A 99 -14.26 -8.75 13.86
N HIS A 100 -13.77 -9.42 12.82
CA HIS A 100 -12.81 -8.85 11.89
C HIS A 100 -13.53 -8.06 10.79
N SER A 101 -13.03 -6.86 10.49
CA SER A 101 -13.40 -6.20 9.24
C SER A 101 -12.85 -7.00 8.06
N ARG A 102 -13.52 -6.90 6.90
CA ARG A 102 -13.03 -7.48 5.63
C ARG A 102 -11.56 -7.13 5.39
N GLN A 103 -11.22 -5.86 5.63
CA GLN A 103 -9.88 -5.34 5.43
C GLN A 103 -8.86 -5.98 6.38
N LYS A 104 -9.21 -6.17 7.66
CA LYS A 104 -8.35 -6.84 8.64
C LYS A 104 -8.05 -8.29 8.26
N SER A 105 -9.07 -9.05 7.84
CA SER A 105 -8.88 -10.45 7.42
C SER A 105 -7.96 -10.55 6.20
N ASN A 106 -8.16 -9.67 5.19
CA ASN A 106 -7.31 -9.65 4.00
C ASN A 106 -5.85 -9.27 4.34
N TYR A 107 -5.65 -8.33 5.26
CA TYR A 107 -4.32 -7.96 5.70
C TYR A 107 -3.60 -9.08 6.46
N LEU A 108 -4.31 -9.82 7.33
CA LEU A 108 -3.74 -10.97 8.02
C LEU A 108 -3.30 -12.07 7.05
N ILE A 109 -4.11 -12.34 6.03
CA ILE A 109 -3.78 -13.28 4.95
C ILE A 109 -2.52 -12.82 4.22
N ALA A 110 -2.52 -11.58 3.69
CA ALA A 110 -1.38 -11.06 2.93
C ALA A 110 -0.09 -10.99 3.77
N ALA A 111 -0.20 -10.65 5.05
CA ALA A 111 0.93 -10.63 5.96
C ALA A 111 1.50 -12.03 6.23
N ALA A 112 0.66 -13.06 6.28
CA ALA A 112 1.12 -14.42 6.44
C ALA A 112 1.90 -14.91 5.21
N ASP A 113 1.44 -14.54 4.01
CA ASP A 113 2.14 -14.84 2.76
C ASP A 113 3.54 -14.18 2.73
N VAL A 114 3.64 -12.90 3.11
CA VAL A 114 4.94 -12.21 3.22
C VAL A 114 5.84 -12.89 4.25
N TYR A 115 5.31 -13.25 5.42
CA TYR A 115 6.10 -13.93 6.45
C TYR A 115 6.66 -15.28 5.96
N GLU A 116 5.86 -16.05 5.22
CA GLU A 116 6.28 -17.32 4.60
C GLU A 116 7.36 -17.09 3.54
N ASN A 117 7.23 -16.04 2.72
CA ASN A 117 8.26 -15.66 1.75
C ASN A 117 9.59 -15.29 2.42
N LEU A 118 9.54 -14.42 3.44
CA LEU A 118 10.72 -14.00 4.19
C LEU A 118 11.42 -15.20 4.86
N THR A 119 10.63 -16.12 5.43
CA THR A 119 11.16 -17.34 6.04
C THR A 119 11.82 -18.23 5.00
N THR A 120 11.14 -18.48 3.88
CA THR A 120 11.61 -19.38 2.81
C THR A 120 12.89 -18.87 2.16
N ILE A 121 12.94 -17.59 1.79
CA ILE A 121 14.09 -16.95 1.15
C ILE A 121 15.30 -16.91 2.08
N CYS A 122 15.07 -16.69 3.38
CA CYS A 122 16.14 -16.75 4.37
C CYS A 122 16.80 -18.13 4.43
N CYS A 123 16.00 -19.20 4.48
CA CYS A 123 16.51 -20.57 4.52
C CYS A 123 17.28 -20.97 3.25
N GLN A 124 17.03 -20.31 2.12
CA GLN A 124 17.73 -20.58 0.86
C GLN A 124 19.04 -19.80 0.71
N ASN A 125 19.15 -18.62 1.33
CA ASN A 125 20.28 -17.71 1.13
C ASN A 125 21.32 -17.70 2.27
N LEU A 126 21.09 -18.40 3.40
CA LEU A 126 22.12 -18.57 4.44
C LEU A 126 22.88 -19.89 4.28
N PRO A 127 24.23 -19.90 4.24
CA PRO A 127 25.01 -21.13 4.36
C PRO A 127 24.83 -21.76 5.76
N PRO A 128 24.88 -23.11 5.88
CA PRO A 128 24.59 -23.82 7.14
C PRO A 128 25.55 -23.54 8.30
N GLU A 129 26.68 -22.85 8.07
CA GLU A 129 27.76 -22.69 9.06
C GLU A 129 27.54 -21.53 10.05
N ASP A 130 26.65 -20.57 9.76
CA ASP A 130 26.44 -19.36 10.59
C ASP A 130 25.21 -19.45 11.53
N LEU A 131 24.70 -20.67 11.75
CA LEU A 131 23.61 -20.94 12.70
C LEU A 131 24.08 -20.94 14.18
N THR A 132 25.37 -20.71 14.43
CA THR A 132 25.93 -20.63 15.77
C THR A 132 25.77 -19.23 16.37
N THR A 133 24.72 -19.11 17.18
CA THR A 133 24.71 -18.36 18.45
C THR A 133 24.41 -16.86 18.42
N ASN A 134 24.56 -16.07 17.35
CA ASN A 134 24.26 -14.62 17.43
C ASN A 134 23.66 -13.96 16.18
N GLY A 135 22.91 -14.69 15.35
CA GLY A 135 22.17 -14.15 14.21
C GLY A 135 20.69 -14.48 14.32
N SER A 136 19.97 -13.94 15.31
CA SER A 136 18.52 -14.13 15.39
C SER A 136 17.89 -13.59 14.12
N GLN A 137 17.39 -14.46 13.25
CA GLN A 137 16.61 -14.09 12.07
C GLN A 137 15.45 -13.19 12.52
N ILE A 138 15.55 -11.89 12.24
CA ILE A 138 14.57 -10.90 12.70
C ILE A 138 13.35 -11.00 11.80
N LEU A 139 12.37 -11.78 12.24
CA LEU A 139 11.11 -11.96 11.54
C LEU A 139 10.08 -10.90 11.97
N PRO A 140 9.10 -10.61 11.11
CA PRO A 140 8.00 -9.74 11.50
C PRO A 140 7.22 -10.33 12.68
N THR A 141 6.89 -9.49 13.66
CA THR A 141 6.09 -9.85 14.83
C THR A 141 4.65 -9.33 14.74
N SER A 142 4.36 -8.48 13.74
CA SER A 142 3.04 -7.89 13.56
C SER A 142 2.72 -7.66 12.08
N GLU A 143 1.46 -7.87 11.71
CA GLU A 143 0.90 -7.58 10.38
C GLU A 143 1.21 -6.15 9.91
N GLY A 144 1.15 -5.18 10.82
CA GLY A 144 1.36 -3.78 10.48
C GLY A 144 2.78 -3.46 9.99
N GLN A 145 3.77 -4.31 10.30
CA GLN A 145 5.16 -4.14 9.84
C GLN A 145 5.30 -4.54 8.37
N VAL A 146 4.62 -5.60 7.94
CA VAL A 146 4.72 -6.15 6.58
C VAL A 146 3.70 -5.57 5.63
N ARG A 147 2.63 -4.93 6.14
CA ARG A 147 1.61 -4.28 5.30
C ARG A 147 2.18 -3.44 4.14
N PRO A 148 3.21 -2.59 4.33
CA PRO A 148 3.76 -1.77 3.24
C PRO A 148 4.40 -2.58 2.10
N ILE A 149 4.93 -3.78 2.39
CA ILE A 149 5.66 -4.62 1.43
C ILE A 149 4.79 -5.72 0.79
N THR A 150 3.55 -5.90 1.24
CA THR A 150 2.63 -6.94 0.72
C THR A 150 2.41 -6.91 -0.80
N LYS A 151 2.65 -5.77 -1.45
CA LYS A 151 2.46 -5.60 -2.91
C LYS A 151 3.73 -5.80 -3.74
N LEU A 152 4.89 -5.95 -3.09
CA LEU A 152 6.18 -6.11 -3.76
C LEU A 152 6.43 -7.58 -4.12
N GLU A 153 7.35 -7.83 -5.04
CA GLU A 153 7.74 -9.19 -5.39
C GLU A 153 8.48 -9.89 -4.23
N PRO A 154 8.47 -11.23 -4.11
CA PRO A 154 9.06 -11.94 -2.96
C PRO A 154 10.53 -11.59 -2.69
N GLN A 155 11.33 -11.36 -3.74
CA GLN A 155 12.73 -10.95 -3.58
C GLN A 155 12.87 -9.51 -3.06
N GLU A 156 12.03 -8.60 -3.56
CA GLU A 156 12.00 -7.21 -3.11
C GLU A 156 11.48 -7.10 -1.67
N GLN A 157 10.51 -7.93 -1.28
CA GLN A 157 10.04 -8.04 0.10
C GLN A 157 11.19 -8.36 1.06
N TRP A 158 12.06 -9.31 0.66
CA TRP A 158 13.24 -9.69 1.44
C TRP A 158 14.26 -8.55 1.55
N GLU A 159 14.61 -7.93 0.42
CA GLU A 159 15.59 -6.83 0.39
C GLU A 159 15.12 -5.64 1.24
N VAL A 160 13.86 -5.21 1.08
CA VAL A 160 13.27 -4.13 1.85
C VAL A 160 13.28 -4.45 3.35
N TRP A 161 12.93 -5.69 3.70
CA TRP A 161 12.89 -6.12 5.09
C TRP A 161 14.29 -6.10 5.73
N GLN A 162 15.31 -6.62 5.03
CA GLN A 162 16.70 -6.58 5.50
C GLN A 162 17.20 -5.15 5.70
N GLN A 163 16.97 -4.26 4.74
CA GLN A 163 17.34 -2.85 4.87
C GLN A 163 16.62 -2.17 6.05
N ALA A 164 15.34 -2.49 6.26
CA ALA A 164 14.59 -1.97 7.40
C ALA A 164 15.15 -2.48 8.75
N VAL A 165 15.58 -3.74 8.81
CA VAL A 165 16.25 -4.33 9.99
C VAL A 165 17.59 -3.65 10.28
N GLU A 166 18.40 -3.40 9.24
CA GLU A 166 19.68 -2.72 9.36
C GLU A 166 19.50 -1.29 9.91
N LEU A 167 18.53 -0.55 9.38
CA LEU A 167 18.18 0.79 9.86
C LEU A 167 17.61 0.82 11.29
N ALA A 168 16.97 -0.27 11.71
CA ALA A 168 16.51 -0.45 13.08
C ALA A 168 17.64 -0.86 14.05
N GLY A 169 18.88 -0.99 13.56
CA GLY A 169 20.05 -1.37 14.35
C GLY A 169 20.02 -2.83 14.80
N GLY A 170 19.54 -3.74 13.93
CA GLY A 170 19.43 -5.16 14.25
C GLY A 170 18.31 -5.47 15.24
N LYS A 171 17.24 -4.67 15.23
CA LYS A 171 16.00 -4.91 15.99
C LYS A 171 14.83 -5.09 15.04
N VAL A 172 13.71 -5.60 15.56
CA VAL A 172 12.46 -5.71 14.78
C VAL A 172 12.04 -4.32 14.30
N PRO A 173 11.97 -4.07 12.98
CA PRO A 173 11.66 -2.74 12.47
C PRO A 173 10.20 -2.39 12.77
N THR A 174 9.96 -1.10 13.05
CA THR A 174 8.59 -0.58 13.15
C THR A 174 8.02 -0.43 11.74
N GLY A 175 6.70 -0.60 11.56
CA GLY A 175 6.05 -0.44 10.25
C GLY A 175 6.26 0.93 9.58
N ARG A 176 6.60 1.98 10.36
CA ARG A 176 7.03 3.28 9.81
C ARG A 176 8.38 3.19 9.09
N ILE A 177 9.37 2.57 9.73
CA ILE A 177 10.71 2.36 9.14
C ILE A 177 10.57 1.53 7.85
N VAL A 178 9.80 0.45 7.89
CA VAL A 178 9.54 -0.37 6.70
C VAL A 178 8.90 0.46 5.59
N LYS A 179 7.88 1.26 5.91
CA LYS A 179 7.25 2.16 4.95
C LYS A 179 8.23 3.18 4.36
N ASP A 180 9.10 3.78 5.18
CA ASP A 180 10.09 4.75 4.74
C ASP A 180 11.17 4.12 3.85
N VAL A 181 11.50 2.84 4.08
CA VAL A 181 12.40 2.07 3.20
C VAL A 181 11.73 1.73 1.89
N VAL A 182 10.47 1.25 1.91
CA VAL A 182 9.69 1.04 0.68
C VAL A 182 9.64 2.32 -0.14
N GLN A 183 9.33 3.44 0.49
CA GLN A 183 9.24 4.73 -0.17
C GLN A 183 10.59 5.14 -0.78
N ARG A 184 11.70 5.01 -0.04
CA ARG A 184 13.04 5.30 -0.56
C ARG A 184 13.46 4.37 -1.69
N ILE A 185 13.11 3.08 -1.63
CA ILE A 185 13.39 2.14 -2.71
C ILE A 185 12.58 2.52 -3.92
N MET A 186 11.27 2.78 -3.78
CA MET A 186 10.41 3.26 -4.87
C MET A 186 10.91 4.58 -5.49
N GLU A 187 11.41 5.50 -4.67
CA GLU A 187 12.05 6.75 -5.12
C GLU A 187 13.40 6.51 -5.81
N ARG A 188 14.22 5.57 -5.32
CA ARG A 188 15.54 5.25 -5.89
C ARG A 188 15.44 4.42 -7.17
N THR A 189 14.44 3.54 -7.26
CA THR A 189 14.10 2.78 -8.46
C THR A 189 13.15 3.56 -9.37
N GLN A 190 13.00 4.88 -9.17
CA GLN A 190 12.46 5.77 -10.18
C GLN A 190 13.22 5.50 -11.47
N VAL A 191 12.59 4.75 -12.38
CA VAL A 191 12.94 4.85 -13.79
C VAL A 191 12.63 6.31 -14.12
N PRO A 192 13.64 7.15 -14.39
CA PRO A 192 13.38 8.54 -14.74
C PRO A 192 12.39 8.54 -15.89
N ASN A 193 11.42 9.45 -15.85
CA ASN A 193 10.42 9.54 -16.88
C ASN A 193 11.12 9.67 -18.24
N THR A 194 11.15 8.58 -19.01
CA THR A 194 11.85 8.52 -20.30
C THR A 194 11.03 9.17 -21.40
N TYR A 195 9.77 9.54 -21.13
CA TYR A 195 8.89 10.11 -22.13
C TYR A 195 9.29 11.55 -22.45
N GLN A 196 9.26 11.88 -23.74
CA GLN A 196 9.53 13.22 -24.23
C GLN A 196 8.24 13.94 -24.62
N LEU A 197 8.26 15.27 -24.56
CA LEU A 197 7.17 16.10 -25.07
C LEU A 197 6.93 15.79 -26.56
N GLY A 198 5.67 15.55 -26.92
CA GLY A 198 5.28 15.20 -28.28
C GLY A 198 5.42 13.72 -28.64
N GLU A 199 5.90 12.87 -27.73
CA GLU A 199 5.98 11.42 -27.93
C GLU A 199 4.58 10.79 -27.94
N VAL A 200 4.38 9.83 -28.85
CA VAL A 200 3.10 9.12 -28.99
C VAL A 200 3.15 7.84 -28.16
N CYS A 201 2.17 7.68 -27.29
CA CYS A 201 2.08 6.56 -26.36
C CYS A 201 0.70 5.90 -26.41
N GLN A 202 0.67 4.60 -26.11
CA GLN A 202 -0.53 3.80 -25.94
C GLN A 202 -0.95 3.76 -24.49
N ILE A 203 -2.27 3.83 -24.25
CA ILE A 203 -2.85 3.80 -22.91
C ILE A 203 -3.24 2.38 -22.51
N LEU A 204 -2.74 1.97 -21.34
CA LEU A 204 -3.00 0.67 -20.71
C LEU A 204 -3.92 0.83 -19.49
N VAL A 205 -5.03 0.09 -19.47
CA VAL A 205 -6.11 0.25 -18.46
C VAL A 205 -5.97 -0.72 -17.28
N LYS A 206 -4.74 -1.19 -16.98
CA LYS A 206 -4.48 -2.28 -16.01
C LYS A 206 -5.37 -2.19 -14.76
N ASP A 207 -5.34 -1.07 -14.03
CA ASP A 207 -6.09 -0.91 -12.76
C ASP A 207 -6.69 0.49 -12.54
N ASN A 208 -6.71 1.38 -13.55
CA ASN A 208 -7.22 2.74 -13.38
C ASN A 208 -8.70 2.86 -13.82
N PRO A 209 -9.64 3.13 -12.89
CA PRO A 209 -11.06 3.30 -13.23
C PRO A 209 -11.33 4.50 -14.15
N GLU A 210 -10.47 5.53 -14.16
CA GLU A 210 -10.61 6.72 -15.00
C GLU A 210 -10.30 6.44 -16.48
N LEU A 211 -9.55 5.38 -16.76
CA LEU A 211 -9.16 4.98 -18.12
C LEU A 211 -10.13 3.93 -18.72
N ARG A 212 -11.24 3.64 -18.04
CA ARG A 212 -12.21 2.62 -18.47
C ARG A 212 -12.82 3.00 -19.82
N GLY A 213 -12.67 2.13 -20.83
CA GLY A 213 -13.12 2.37 -22.21
C GLY A 213 -12.08 3.02 -23.14
N LYS A 214 -10.94 3.47 -22.58
CA LYS A 214 -9.83 4.10 -23.31
C LYS A 214 -8.66 3.14 -23.56
N ALA A 215 -8.90 1.84 -23.35
CA ALA A 215 -7.89 0.81 -23.56
C ALA A 215 -7.47 0.73 -25.02
N GLY A 216 -6.15 0.83 -25.23
CA GLY A 216 -5.54 0.76 -26.55
C GLY A 216 -5.65 2.06 -27.35
N CYS A 217 -6.24 3.12 -26.80
CA CYS A 217 -6.17 4.43 -27.43
C CYS A 217 -4.73 4.95 -27.39
N TRP A 218 -4.33 5.62 -28.47
CA TRP A 218 -3.09 6.38 -28.49
C TRP A 218 -3.34 7.79 -27.98
N GLY A 219 -2.28 8.43 -27.52
CA GLY A 219 -2.28 9.83 -27.15
C GLY A 219 -0.88 10.41 -27.22
N ILE A 220 -0.80 11.74 -27.19
CA ILE A 220 0.44 12.48 -27.35
C ILE A 220 0.81 13.14 -26.03
N VAL A 221 2.05 12.97 -25.58
CA VAL A 221 2.54 13.57 -24.35
C VAL A 221 2.56 15.11 -24.49
N SER A 222 1.66 15.80 -23.79
CA SER A 222 1.57 17.26 -23.74
C SER A 222 2.38 17.87 -22.59
N ALA A 223 2.53 17.13 -21.48
CA ALA A 223 3.39 17.53 -20.37
C ALA A 223 4.05 16.31 -19.71
N VAL A 224 5.31 16.47 -19.30
CA VAL A 224 6.10 15.44 -18.62
C VAL A 224 6.22 15.84 -17.16
N ASN A 225 5.59 15.09 -16.26
CA ASN A 225 5.75 15.24 -14.81
C ASN A 225 6.69 14.16 -14.27
N GLU A 226 7.10 14.27 -13.00
CA GLU A 226 8.06 13.35 -12.38
C GLU A 226 7.59 11.88 -12.36
N PHE A 227 6.28 11.64 -12.19
CA PHE A 227 5.68 10.29 -12.10
C PHE A 227 4.49 10.04 -13.02
N SER A 228 4.17 11.01 -13.87
CA SER A 228 3.03 10.94 -14.79
C SER A 228 3.31 11.77 -16.02
N CYS A 229 2.64 11.45 -17.11
CA CYS A 229 2.58 12.33 -18.27
C CYS A 229 1.15 12.81 -18.43
N THR A 230 1.00 14.09 -18.74
CA THR A 230 -0.25 14.57 -19.32
C THR A 230 -0.24 14.16 -20.78
N VAL A 231 -1.27 13.41 -21.18
CA VAL A 231 -1.41 12.85 -22.52
C VAL A 231 -2.69 13.40 -23.13
N ARG A 232 -2.56 14.04 -24.29
CA ARG A 232 -3.68 14.47 -25.12
C ARG A 232 -4.21 13.30 -25.91
N MET A 233 -5.49 13.01 -25.71
CA MET A 233 -6.23 12.00 -26.47
C MET A 233 -7.18 12.67 -27.48
N TRP A 234 -7.99 11.87 -28.16
CA TRP A 234 -9.01 12.34 -29.10
C TRP A 234 -10.17 13.10 -28.43
N ASP A 235 -10.41 12.88 -27.15
CA ASP A 235 -11.50 13.47 -26.37
C ASP A 235 -11.02 14.60 -25.45
N ASP A 236 -9.98 14.37 -24.65
CA ASP A 236 -9.45 15.36 -23.70
C ASP A 236 -7.98 15.06 -23.32
N GLU A 237 -7.39 15.90 -22.46
CA GLU A 237 -6.09 15.66 -21.85
C GLU A 237 -6.23 14.93 -20.50
N TYR A 238 -5.42 13.89 -20.29
CA TYR A 238 -5.44 13.08 -19.07
C TYR A 238 -4.05 12.98 -18.45
N THR A 239 -3.97 13.14 -17.14
CA THR A 239 -2.75 12.89 -16.38
C THR A 239 -2.65 11.40 -16.06
N ILE A 240 -1.76 10.70 -16.75
CA ILE A 240 -1.62 9.24 -16.69
C ILE A 240 -0.29 8.88 -16.06
N GLY A 241 -0.31 8.02 -15.03
CA GLY A 241 0.91 7.49 -14.41
C GLY A 241 1.70 6.60 -15.38
N LEU A 242 3.03 6.62 -15.28
CA LEU A 242 3.95 5.94 -16.23
C LEU A 242 3.64 4.46 -16.46
N GLN A 243 3.19 3.75 -15.43
CA GLN A 243 2.80 2.34 -15.49
C GLN A 243 1.61 2.02 -16.42
N HIS A 244 0.85 3.04 -16.82
CA HIS A 244 -0.31 2.96 -17.71
C HIS A 244 0.01 3.49 -19.11
N LEU A 245 1.27 3.83 -19.39
CA LEU A 245 1.73 4.31 -20.69
C LEU A 245 2.69 3.30 -21.29
N LYS A 246 2.58 3.10 -22.61
CA LYS A 246 3.53 2.34 -23.40
C LYS A 246 3.93 3.15 -24.62
N SER A 247 5.21 3.48 -24.77
CA SER A 247 5.69 4.15 -25.98
C SER A 247 5.48 3.29 -27.23
N TYR A 248 5.18 3.95 -28.35
CA TYR A 248 5.19 3.32 -29.68
C TYR A 248 6.58 3.35 -30.34
N ASP A 249 7.55 4.03 -29.75
CA ASP A 249 8.90 4.22 -30.30
C ASP A 249 8.88 4.76 -31.75
N TYR A 250 7.90 5.63 -32.07
CA TYR A 250 7.78 6.23 -33.39
C TYR A 250 8.96 7.16 -33.70
N LEU A 251 9.34 7.21 -34.97
CA LEU A 251 10.33 8.16 -35.45
C LEU A 251 9.78 9.59 -35.34
N PRO A 252 10.64 10.63 -35.23
CA PRO A 252 10.18 12.02 -35.15
C PRO A 252 9.20 12.42 -36.25
N ALA A 253 9.43 11.96 -37.48
CA ALA A 253 8.53 12.22 -38.62
C ALA A 253 7.14 11.56 -38.46
N GLU A 254 7.08 10.38 -37.84
CA GLU A 254 5.83 9.67 -37.56
C GLU A 254 5.08 10.33 -36.39
N CYS A 255 5.81 10.85 -35.39
CA CYS A 255 5.25 11.66 -34.32
C CYS A 255 4.60 12.95 -34.86
N GLU A 256 5.25 13.63 -35.81
CA GLU A 256 4.66 14.81 -36.47
C GLU A 256 3.35 14.46 -37.21
N GLN A 257 3.28 13.33 -37.90
CA GLN A 257 2.07 12.88 -38.57
C GLN A 257 0.94 12.59 -37.57
N MET A 258 1.25 11.91 -36.45
CA MET A 258 0.28 11.65 -35.39
C MET A 258 -0.18 12.94 -34.71
N GLN A 259 0.70 13.92 -34.52
CA GLN A 259 0.33 15.25 -34.03
C GLN A 259 -0.65 15.95 -34.97
N GLN A 260 -0.41 15.93 -36.28
CA GLN A 260 -1.35 16.48 -37.26
C GLN A 260 -2.71 15.80 -37.18
N ILE A 261 -2.76 14.48 -37.05
CA ILE A 261 -4.01 13.72 -36.90
C ILE A 261 -4.71 14.11 -35.59
N SER A 262 -3.98 14.21 -34.48
CA SER A 262 -4.51 14.60 -33.16
C SER A 262 -5.10 16.01 -33.19
N ASP A 263 -4.42 16.97 -33.82
CA ASP A 263 -4.88 18.35 -33.93
C ASP A 263 -6.15 18.45 -34.78
N ARG A 264 -6.21 17.68 -35.88
CA ARG A 264 -7.42 17.59 -36.72
C ARG A 264 -8.61 17.03 -35.96
N ILE A 265 -8.40 15.93 -35.22
CA ILE A 265 -9.45 15.33 -34.38
C ILE A 265 -9.91 16.31 -33.29
N SER A 266 -8.97 16.99 -32.63
CA SER A 266 -9.27 17.93 -31.55
C SER A 266 -10.08 19.15 -32.04
N ARG A 267 -9.91 19.57 -33.29
CA ARG A 267 -10.71 20.66 -33.90
C ARG A 267 -12.16 20.27 -34.15
N VAL A 268 -12.39 19.00 -34.47
CA VAL A 268 -13.74 18.45 -34.71
C VAL A 268 -14.44 18.15 -33.38
N TYR A 269 -13.68 17.68 -32.39
CA TYR A 269 -14.24 17.25 -31.11
C TYR A 269 -14.98 18.38 -30.39
N SER A 270 -16.23 18.11 -30.00
CA SER A 270 -17.01 18.96 -29.11
C SER A 270 -18.01 18.12 -28.29
N ASP A 271 -18.37 18.62 -27.10
CA ASP A 271 -19.26 17.90 -26.18
C ASP A 271 -20.66 17.62 -26.77
N SER A 272 -21.10 18.46 -27.72
CA SER A 272 -22.40 18.40 -28.39
C SER A 272 -22.46 17.47 -29.61
N LEU A 273 -21.37 16.76 -29.95
CA LEU A 273 -21.37 15.82 -31.08
C LEU A 273 -22.30 14.63 -30.85
N GLU A 274 -22.82 14.08 -31.96
CA GLU A 274 -23.57 12.83 -31.96
C GLU A 274 -22.71 11.66 -31.46
N GLU A 275 -23.35 10.67 -30.81
CA GLU A 275 -22.67 9.48 -30.28
C GLU A 275 -21.96 8.66 -31.37
N THR A 276 -22.50 8.67 -32.58
CA THR A 276 -21.93 8.06 -33.79
C THR A 276 -20.59 8.70 -34.15
N VAL A 277 -20.52 10.04 -34.13
CA VAL A 277 -19.31 10.80 -34.41
C VAL A 277 -18.27 10.57 -33.32
N LYS A 278 -18.67 10.58 -32.04
CA LYS A 278 -17.80 10.25 -30.90
C LYS A 278 -17.20 8.85 -31.03
N SER A 279 -18.01 7.87 -31.43
CA SER A 279 -17.54 6.50 -31.67
C SER A 279 -16.54 6.42 -32.82
N LEU A 280 -16.74 7.18 -33.91
CA LEU A 280 -15.78 7.26 -35.02
C LEU A 280 -14.46 7.90 -34.59
N LEU A 281 -14.50 9.01 -33.84
CA LEU A 281 -13.30 9.65 -33.29
C LEU A 281 -12.55 8.71 -32.33
N GLN A 282 -13.27 7.94 -31.51
CA GLN A 282 -12.67 6.91 -30.66
C GLN A 282 -11.98 5.81 -31.47
N LEU A 283 -12.54 5.41 -32.61
CA LEU A 283 -11.91 4.43 -33.51
C LEU A 283 -10.63 4.98 -34.12
N LEU A 284 -10.63 6.24 -34.57
CA LEU A 284 -9.42 6.92 -35.05
C LEU A 284 -8.37 7.03 -33.93
N GLY A 285 -8.81 7.31 -32.69
CA GLY A 285 -7.98 7.31 -31.49
C GLY A 285 -7.43 5.94 -31.08
N LYS A 286 -7.82 4.84 -31.75
CA LYS A 286 -7.28 3.48 -31.54
C LYS A 286 -6.42 2.98 -32.70
N VAL A 287 -6.16 3.83 -33.70
CA VAL A 287 -5.31 3.48 -34.84
C VAL A 287 -3.85 3.42 -34.39
N ASN A 288 -3.20 2.28 -34.57
CA ASN A 288 -1.79 2.08 -34.19
C ASN A 288 -0.82 2.35 -35.35
N ARG A 289 -1.18 3.26 -36.27
CA ARG A 289 -0.43 3.60 -37.48
C ARG A 289 -0.24 5.11 -37.53
N ALA A 290 0.92 5.57 -37.98
CA ALA A 290 1.24 7.00 -38.12
C ALA A 290 0.52 7.69 -39.31
N TYR A 291 -0.32 6.97 -40.05
CA TYR A 291 -1.05 7.50 -41.20
C TYR A 291 -2.50 7.00 -41.21
N LEU A 292 -3.38 7.82 -41.77
CA LEU A 292 -4.76 7.46 -42.07
C LEU A 292 -4.85 6.83 -43.46
N THR A 293 -5.71 5.84 -43.62
CA THR A 293 -6.07 5.29 -44.93
C THR A 293 -6.93 6.29 -45.71
N ALA A 294 -7.01 6.13 -47.03
CA ALA A 294 -7.82 7.01 -47.89
C ALA A 294 -9.31 7.08 -47.49
N VAL A 295 -9.84 6.05 -46.83
CA VAL A 295 -11.23 6.04 -46.33
C VAL A 295 -11.33 6.82 -45.02
N GLU A 296 -10.41 6.59 -44.08
CA GLU A 296 -10.36 7.31 -42.81
C GLU A 296 -10.11 8.81 -43.01
N GLU A 297 -9.26 9.17 -43.96
CA GLU A 297 -9.02 10.56 -44.35
C GLU A 297 -10.29 11.21 -44.92
N LYS A 298 -11.02 10.51 -45.79
CA LYS A 298 -12.32 11.01 -46.29
C LYS A 298 -13.34 11.15 -45.17
N LEU A 299 -13.40 10.21 -44.24
CA LEU A 299 -14.29 10.30 -43.08
C LEU A 299 -13.95 11.51 -42.21
N LEU A 300 -12.66 11.71 -41.90
CA LEU A 300 -12.22 12.85 -41.12
C LEU A 300 -12.49 14.17 -41.84
N ASN A 301 -12.25 14.25 -43.16
CA ASN A 301 -12.56 15.44 -43.97
C ASN A 301 -14.06 15.77 -43.95
N VAL A 302 -14.94 14.77 -44.01
CA VAL A 302 -16.40 14.99 -43.92
C VAL A 302 -16.76 15.53 -42.55
N LEU A 303 -16.19 14.96 -41.48
CA LEU A 303 -16.42 15.45 -40.12
C LEU A 303 -15.89 16.88 -39.94
N GLU A 304 -14.75 17.21 -40.52
CA GLU A 304 -14.19 18.57 -40.54
C GLU A 304 -15.09 19.54 -41.32
N SER A 305 -15.73 19.12 -42.41
CA SER A 305 -16.65 20.00 -43.15
C SER A 305 -17.97 20.26 -42.43
N GLU A 306 -18.47 19.27 -41.68
CA GLU A 306 -19.77 19.37 -40.99
C GLU A 306 -19.64 20.01 -39.59
N TYR A 307 -18.52 19.75 -38.89
CA TYR A 307 -18.33 20.15 -37.49
C TYR A 307 -17.06 20.98 -37.26
N GLY A 308 -16.18 21.12 -38.24
CA GLY A 308 -14.97 21.93 -38.12
C GLY A 308 -15.35 23.39 -37.91
N ARG A 309 -14.98 23.94 -36.76
CA ARG A 309 -15.11 25.38 -36.51
C ARG A 309 -14.20 26.11 -37.50
N GLU A 310 -14.78 26.95 -38.35
CA GLU A 310 -14.02 27.94 -39.11
C GLU A 310 -13.21 28.79 -38.13
N ILE A 311 -11.88 28.69 -38.20
CA ILE A 311 -11.00 29.66 -37.55
C ILE A 311 -11.05 30.89 -38.45
N THR A 312 -11.96 31.83 -38.17
CA THR A 312 -11.79 33.20 -38.67
C THR A 312 -10.50 33.79 -38.07
N PRO A 313 -9.66 34.44 -38.88
CA PRO A 313 -8.29 34.85 -38.53
C PRO A 313 -8.20 35.88 -37.41
#